data_AF-A0A3C0C4M1-F1
#
_entry.id   AF-A0A3C0C4M1-F1
#
_cell.length_a   1.000
_cell.length_b   1.000
_cell.length_c   1.000
_cell.angle_alpha   90.00
_cell.angle_beta   90.00
_cell.angle_gamma   90.00
#
_symmetry.space_group_name_H-M   'P 1'
#
loop_
_entity.id
_entity.type
_entity.pdbx_description
1 polymer ?
#
loop_
_entity_poly.entity_id
_entity_poly.type
_entity_poly.pdbx_seq_one_letter_code
_entity_poly.pdbx_strand_id
1 'polypeptide(L)'
;IYEYCLKHGYDITSEPIPIVPAQHYFMGGIETDLNGRTSMDSLYAAGETACNGVHGKNRLASNSLLESLVFSKRAAQDINNNWQIREHPNFPEPPQISCEEQILKDKNMIISEIRRGEKDAEQH
;
A
#
# COMPACT_ATOMS: atom_id res chain seq x y z
N ILE A 1 12.27 15.18 21.83
CA ILE A 1 12.08 16.50 21.17
C ILE A 1 13.10 17.50 21.68
N TYR A 2 13.12 17.83 22.99
CA TYR A 2 14.12 18.73 23.60
C TYR A 2 15.58 18.45 23.18
N GLU A 3 16.09 17.26 23.47
CA GLU A 3 17.48 16.90 23.14
C GLU A 3 17.77 16.93 21.64
N TYR A 4 16.79 16.58 20.81
CA TYR A 4 16.91 16.58 19.36
C TYR A 4 17.02 18.02 18.83
N CYS A 5 16.17 18.94 19.30
CA CYS A 5 16.22 20.35 18.95
C CYS A 5 17.52 20.99 19.44
N LEU A 6 17.92 20.72 20.68
CA LEU A 6 19.15 21.25 21.27
C LEU A 6 20.39 20.79 20.50
N LYS A 7 20.44 19.52 20.07
CA LYS A 7 21.51 18.99 19.21
C LYS A 7 21.59 19.70 17.85
N HIS A 8 20.48 20.21 17.34
CA HIS A 8 20.40 20.94 16.07
C HIS A 8 20.50 22.47 16.26
N GLY A 9 20.89 22.93 17.45
CA GLY A 9 21.16 24.34 17.73
C GLY A 9 19.91 25.17 18.06
N TYR A 10 18.78 24.54 18.37
CA TYR A 10 17.56 25.22 18.80
C TYR A 10 17.30 24.97 20.29
N ASP A 11 17.41 26.01 21.12
CA ASP A 11 17.02 25.93 22.53
C ASP A 11 15.53 26.27 22.69
N ILE A 12 14.72 25.23 22.77
CA ILE A 12 13.26 25.35 22.85
C ILE A 12 12.76 26.00 24.16
N THR A 13 13.64 26.20 25.15
CA THR A 13 13.32 26.91 26.40
C THR A 13 13.54 28.41 26.30
N SER A 14 14.34 28.84 25.31
CA SER A 14 14.76 30.23 25.14
C SER A 14 14.21 30.85 23.85
N GLU A 15 13.95 30.05 22.81
CA GLU A 15 13.52 30.53 21.50
C GLU A 15 12.48 29.59 20.84
N PRO A 16 11.56 30.13 20.01
CA PRO A 16 10.58 29.32 19.28
C PRO A 16 11.23 28.43 18.21
N ILE A 17 10.72 27.21 18.04
CA ILE A 17 11.16 26.31 16.96
C ILE A 17 10.52 26.75 15.63
N PRO A 18 11.30 26.93 14.55
CA PRO A 18 10.74 27.17 13.23
C PRO A 18 10.03 25.92 12.70
N ILE A 19 8.73 25.99 12.45
CA ILE A 19 7.92 24.90 11.92
C ILE A 19 7.25 25.28 10.60
N VAL A 20 7.08 24.29 9.73
CA VAL A 20 6.34 24.41 8.47
C VAL A 20 5.36 23.25 8.33
N PRO A 21 4.24 23.43 7.61
CA PRO A 21 3.33 22.33 7.32
C PRO A 21 4.02 21.20 6.53
N ALA A 22 3.74 19.96 6.91
CA ALA A 22 4.18 18.77 6.20
C ALA A 22 3.02 17.76 6.13
N GLN A 23 2.96 17.00 5.03
CA GLN A 23 2.00 15.92 4.89
C GLN A 23 2.36 14.80 5.87
N HIS A 24 1.44 14.49 6.80
CA HIS A 24 1.74 13.61 7.94
C HIS A 24 0.87 12.35 7.99
N TYR A 25 -0.22 12.29 7.22
CA TYR A 25 -1.12 11.13 7.24
C TYR A 25 -1.99 11.04 5.99
N PHE A 26 -2.19 9.83 5.48
CA PHE A 26 -3.15 9.57 4.41
C PHE A 26 -4.52 9.19 4.99
N MET A 27 -5.53 10.01 4.69
CA MET A 27 -6.93 9.77 5.08
C MET A 27 -7.66 8.80 4.15
N GLY A 28 -7.15 8.64 2.92
CA GLY A 28 -7.66 7.67 1.96
C GLY A 28 -7.07 6.29 2.19
N GLY A 29 -7.27 5.39 1.24
CA GLY A 29 -6.77 4.03 1.31
C GLY A 29 -7.71 3.07 0.61
N ILE A 30 -7.56 1.80 0.93
CA ILE A 30 -8.45 0.74 0.46
C ILE A 30 -9.76 0.86 1.23
N GLU A 31 -10.88 1.03 0.53
CA GLU A 31 -12.21 1.05 1.14
C GLU A 31 -12.47 -0.28 1.87
N THR A 32 -12.87 -0.17 3.14
CA THR A 32 -13.19 -1.32 3.97
C THR A 32 -14.47 -1.14 4.79
N ASP A 33 -15.11 -2.25 5.11
CA ASP A 33 -16.21 -2.29 6.08
C ASP A 33 -15.70 -2.17 7.54
N LEU A 34 -16.63 -2.23 8.50
CA LEU A 34 -16.29 -2.11 9.93
C LEU A 34 -15.48 -3.29 10.49
N ASN A 35 -15.33 -4.38 9.72
CA ASN A 35 -14.53 -5.55 10.02
C ASN A 35 -13.19 -5.56 9.25
N GLY A 36 -12.91 -4.54 8.43
CA GLY A 36 -11.68 -4.45 7.63
C GLY A 36 -11.73 -5.24 6.32
N ARG A 37 -12.91 -5.72 5.90
CA ARG A 37 -13.08 -6.42 4.61
C ARG A 37 -13.07 -5.42 3.47
N THR A 38 -12.33 -5.73 2.41
CA THR A 38 -12.38 -4.95 1.17
C THR A 38 -13.54 -5.43 0.29
N SER A 39 -13.74 -4.79 -0.87
CA SER A 39 -14.65 -5.30 -1.90
C SER A 39 -14.17 -6.61 -2.56
N MET A 40 -12.91 -7.00 -2.34
CA MET A 40 -12.37 -8.28 -2.80
C MET A 40 -12.44 -9.33 -1.68
N ASP A 41 -13.00 -10.48 -2.02
CA ASP A 41 -13.06 -11.64 -1.14
C ASP A 41 -11.67 -12.03 -0.61
N SER A 42 -11.61 -12.39 0.67
CA SER A 42 -10.39 -12.83 1.37
C SER A 42 -9.26 -11.78 1.41
N LEU A 43 -9.52 -10.54 0.97
CA LEU A 43 -8.60 -9.42 1.10
C LEU A 43 -9.11 -8.45 2.17
N TYR A 44 -8.22 -8.12 3.11
CA TYR A 44 -8.49 -7.24 4.24
C TYR A 44 -7.49 -6.08 4.24
N ALA A 45 -7.90 -4.93 4.76
CA ALA A 45 -7.02 -3.81 5.03
C ALA A 45 -7.34 -3.17 6.39
N ALA A 46 -6.32 -2.74 7.12
CA ALA A 46 -6.46 -2.06 8.41
C ALA A 46 -5.37 -0.99 8.59
N GLY A 47 -5.63 -0.03 9.48
CA GLY A 47 -4.72 1.08 9.76
C GLY A 47 -4.70 2.12 8.64
N GLU A 48 -3.56 2.82 8.47
CA GLU A 48 -3.41 3.92 7.51
C GLU A 48 -3.63 3.52 6.04
N THR A 49 -3.46 2.24 5.70
CA THR A 49 -3.75 1.73 4.35
C THR A 49 -5.25 1.58 4.09
N ALA A 50 -6.09 1.61 5.13
CA ALA A 50 -7.53 1.38 5.03
C ALA A 50 -8.34 2.67 5.14
N CYS A 51 -9.47 2.70 4.43
CA CYS A 51 -10.50 3.72 4.52
C CYS A 51 -11.78 3.07 5.03
N ASN A 52 -11.90 3.00 6.36
CA ASN A 52 -13.03 2.38 7.08
C ASN A 52 -14.19 3.35 7.36
N GLY A 53 -14.07 4.61 6.92
CA GLY A 53 -15.08 5.67 7.07
C GLY A 53 -15.23 6.27 8.48
N VAL A 54 -14.52 5.79 9.51
CA VAL A 54 -14.73 6.29 10.90
C VAL A 54 -14.21 7.69 11.17
N HIS A 55 -13.35 8.21 10.29
CA HIS A 55 -12.74 9.53 10.44
C HIS A 55 -13.42 10.63 9.62
N GLY A 56 -14.47 10.32 8.85
CA GLY A 56 -15.19 11.31 8.05
C GLY A 56 -14.23 12.11 7.15
N LYS A 57 -14.31 13.46 7.20
CA LYS A 57 -13.44 14.36 6.40
C LYS A 57 -12.19 14.87 7.13
N ASN A 58 -12.07 14.63 8.44
CA ASN A 58 -10.96 15.17 9.22
C ASN A 58 -10.63 14.28 10.42
N ARG A 59 -9.41 13.77 10.46
CA ARG A 59 -8.95 12.89 11.53
C ARG A 59 -8.61 13.68 12.79
N LEU A 60 -9.23 13.33 13.91
CA LEU A 60 -8.79 13.77 15.23
C LEU A 60 -7.42 13.17 15.56
N ALA A 61 -6.52 14.03 16.06
CA ALA A 61 -5.18 13.62 16.47
C ALA A 61 -5.23 12.47 17.50
N SER A 62 -4.19 11.62 17.51
CA SER A 62 -4.02 10.46 18.41
C SER A 62 -4.90 9.23 18.18
N ASN A 63 -5.82 9.25 17.21
CA ASN A 63 -6.71 8.10 16.99
C ASN A 63 -6.15 7.03 16.03
N SER A 64 -4.98 7.21 15.42
CA SER A 64 -4.46 6.31 14.34
C SER A 64 -4.05 5.00 14.92
N LEU A 65 -3.34 5.05 16.03
CA LEU A 65 -2.85 3.85 16.67
C LEU A 65 -4.03 3.02 17.19
N LEU A 66 -5.02 3.68 17.79
CA LEU A 66 -6.22 3.03 18.28
C LEU A 66 -7.05 2.45 17.14
N GLU A 67 -7.21 3.19 16.04
CA GLU A 67 -7.86 2.70 14.83
C GLU A 67 -7.15 1.44 14.31
N SER A 68 -5.83 1.51 14.05
CA SER A 68 -5.05 0.37 13.61
C SER A 68 -5.24 -0.85 14.52
N LEU A 69 -5.22 -0.66 15.84
CA LEU A 69 -5.39 -1.76 16.80
C LEU A 69 -6.80 -2.37 16.77
N VAL A 70 -7.84 -1.53 16.78
CA VAL A 70 -9.24 -1.96 16.82
C VAL A 70 -9.61 -2.69 15.52
N PHE A 71 -9.28 -2.12 14.37
CA PHE A 71 -9.64 -2.70 13.08
C PHE A 71 -8.82 -3.95 12.75
N SER A 72 -7.53 -3.99 13.11
CA SER A 72 -6.73 -5.21 12.94
C SER A 72 -7.27 -6.36 13.80
N LYS A 73 -7.71 -6.07 15.03
CA LYS A 73 -8.34 -7.08 15.90
C LYS A 73 -9.65 -7.61 15.31
N ARG A 74 -10.50 -6.73 14.79
CA ARG A 74 -11.76 -7.14 14.14
C ARG A 74 -11.51 -7.97 12.88
N ALA A 75 -10.57 -7.55 12.03
CA ALA A 75 -10.17 -8.29 10.85
C ALA A 75 -9.66 -9.69 11.22
N ALA A 76 -8.80 -9.81 12.24
CA ALA A 76 -8.31 -11.11 12.71
C ALA A 76 -9.44 -12.02 13.23
N GLN A 77 -10.40 -11.49 13.99
CA GLN A 77 -11.56 -12.24 14.45
C GLN A 77 -12.44 -12.70 13.30
N ASP A 78 -12.66 -11.81 12.34
CA ASP A 78 -13.48 -12.08 11.17
C ASP A 78 -12.84 -13.12 10.24
N ILE A 79 -11.52 -13.02 10.01
CA ILE A 79 -10.73 -14.04 9.32
C ILE A 79 -10.91 -15.38 10.03
N ASN A 80 -10.67 -15.46 11.33
CA ASN A 80 -10.76 -16.74 12.06
C ASN A 80 -12.15 -17.39 12.01
N ASN A 81 -13.21 -16.58 11.97
CA ASN A 81 -14.59 -17.08 11.94
C ASN A 81 -15.07 -17.46 10.54
N ASN A 82 -14.54 -16.80 9.50
CA ASN A 82 -15.02 -16.94 8.13
C ASN A 82 -13.98 -17.57 7.20
N TRP A 83 -12.82 -17.98 7.71
CA TRP A 83 -11.79 -18.65 6.94
C TRP A 83 -12.31 -20.00 6.47
N GLN A 84 -12.66 -20.03 5.19
CA GLN A 84 -12.98 -21.25 4.48
C GLN A 84 -11.70 -21.70 3.77
N ILE A 85 -11.36 -22.98 3.88
CA ILE A 85 -10.38 -23.59 2.97
C ILE A 85 -11.00 -23.48 1.58
N ARG A 86 -10.57 -22.49 0.79
CA ARG A 86 -10.87 -22.46 -0.64
C ARG A 86 -9.95 -23.48 -1.29
N GLU A 87 -10.48 -24.34 -2.15
CA GLU A 87 -9.62 -25.02 -3.11
C GLU A 87 -8.85 -23.92 -3.84
N HIS A 88 -7.52 -24.00 -3.82
CA HIS A 88 -6.72 -23.08 -4.60
C HIS A 88 -7.20 -23.22 -6.05
N PRO A 89 -7.61 -22.13 -6.72
CA PRO A 89 -7.83 -22.22 -8.15
C PRO A 89 -6.57 -22.82 -8.74
N ASN A 90 -6.73 -23.83 -9.61
CA ASN A 90 -5.61 -24.49 -10.24
C ASN A 90 -4.90 -23.44 -11.11
N PHE A 91 -3.97 -22.71 -10.51
CA PHE A 91 -3.14 -21.76 -11.23
C PHE A 91 -2.35 -22.61 -12.20
N PRO A 92 -2.40 -22.30 -13.51
CA PRO A 92 -1.53 -23.00 -14.45
C PRO A 92 -0.12 -22.84 -13.91
N GLU A 93 0.59 -23.97 -13.75
CA GLU A 93 1.99 -23.89 -13.38
C GLU A 93 2.68 -22.94 -14.37
N PRO A 94 3.51 -22.00 -13.87
CA PRO A 94 4.29 -21.17 -14.76
C PRO A 94 5.04 -22.12 -15.72
N PRO A 95 5.07 -21.80 -17.02
CA PRO A 95 5.70 -22.68 -17.99
C PRO A 95 7.13 -22.95 -17.51
N GLN A 96 7.50 -24.22 -17.42
CA GLN A 96 8.83 -24.66 -17.00
C GLN A 96 9.84 -24.41 -18.12
N ILE A 97 10.03 -23.14 -18.47
CA ILE A 97 11.07 -22.68 -19.39
C ILE A 97 12.33 -22.42 -18.57
N SER A 98 13.46 -22.83 -19.11
CA SER A 98 14.76 -22.48 -18.51
C SER A 98 14.93 -20.96 -18.44
N CYS A 99 15.74 -20.49 -17.49
CA CYS A 99 16.10 -19.06 -17.43
C CYS A 99 16.63 -18.55 -18.77
N GLU A 100 17.39 -19.38 -19.50
CA GLU A 100 17.97 -19.05 -20.81
C GLU A 100 16.89 -18.84 -21.88
N GLU A 101 15.89 -19.72 -21.95
CA GLU A 101 14.75 -19.59 -22.86
C GLU A 101 13.87 -18.39 -22.51
N GLN A 102 13.68 -18.12 -21.21
CA GLN A 102 12.92 -16.95 -20.76
C GLN A 102 13.60 -15.65 -21.16
N ILE A 103 14.93 -15.54 -20.95
CA ILE A 103 15.73 -14.38 -21.36
C ILE A 103 15.64 -14.18 -22.88
N LEU A 104 15.70 -15.27 -23.66
CA LEU A 104 15.60 -15.20 -25.12
C LEU A 104 14.22 -14.71 -25.58
N LYS A 105 13.15 -15.20 -24.93
CA LYS A 105 11.77 -14.78 -25.19
C LYS A 105 11.56 -13.30 -24.89
N ASP A 106 12.04 -12.82 -23.75
CA ASP A 106 11.92 -11.41 -23.35
C ASP A 106 12.70 -10.50 -24.28
N LYS A 107 13.92 -10.91 -24.67
CA LYS A 107 14.74 -10.19 -25.65
C LYS A 107 14.04 -10.07 -27.01
N ASN A 108 13.44 -11.16 -27.49
CA ASN A 108 12.69 -11.16 -28.75
C ASN A 108 11.45 -10.26 -28.69
N MET A 109 10.75 -10.26 -27.55
CA MET A 109 9.61 -9.38 -27.31
C MET A 109 10.02 -7.91 -27.38
N ILE A 110 11.08 -7.52 -26.68
CA ILE A 110 11.62 -6.14 -26.70
C ILE A 110 12.01 -5.73 -28.13
N ILE A 111 12.74 -6.57 -28.85
CA ILE A 111 13.16 -6.29 -30.23
C ILE A 111 11.93 -6.11 -31.14
N SER A 112 10.89 -6.92 -30.94
CA SER A 112 9.66 -6.81 -31.74
C SER A 112 8.90 -5.51 -31.51
N GLU A 113 8.87 -5.00 -30.28
CA GLU A 113 8.24 -3.71 -29.95
C GLU A 113 9.06 -2.53 -30.46
N ILE A 114 10.40 -2.59 -30.37
CA ILE A 114 11.28 -1.56 -30.96
C ILE A 114 11.03 -1.44 -32.46
N ARG A 115 11.02 -2.58 -33.18
CA ARG A 115 10.75 -2.61 -34.63
C ARG A 115 9.35 -2.10 -34.99
N ARG A 116 8.37 -2.30 -34.12
CA ARG A 116 7.02 -1.76 -34.32
C ARG A 116 7.05 -0.23 -34.22
N GLY A 117 7.69 0.31 -33.18
CA GLY A 117 7.86 1.75 -33.01
C GLY A 117 8.65 2.42 -34.15
N GLU A 118 9.67 1.76 -34.69
CA GLU A 118 10.42 2.27 -35.86
C GLU A 118 9.54 2.36 -37.12
N LYS A 119 8.71 1.34 -37.39
CA LYS A 119 7.76 1.36 -38.52
C LYS A 119 6.69 2.43 -38.39
N ASP A 120 6.21 2.66 -37.17
CA ASP A 120 5.21 3.70 -36.90
C ASP A 120 5.82 5.11 -37.08
N ALA A 121 7.12 5.27 -36.78
CA ALA A 121 7.85 6.53 -36.98
C ALA A 121 8.19 6.80 -38.46
N GLU A 122 8.36 5.78 -39.30
CA GLU A 122 8.62 5.92 -40.75
C GLU A 122 7.35 6.24 -41.56
N GLN A 123 6.15 6.11 -40.99
CA GLN A 123 4.86 6.41 -41.64
C GLN A 123 4.34 7.84 -41.37
N HIS A 124 5.12 8.69 -40.69
CA HIS A 124 4.82 10.10 -40.41
C HIS A 124 5.93 11.03 -40.94
#